data_AF-A0A7C8P033-F1
#
_entry.id   AF-A0A7C8P033-F1
#
_cell.length_a   1.000
_cell.length_b   1.000
_cell.length_c   1.000
_cell.angle_alpha   90.00
_cell.angle_beta   90.00
_cell.angle_gamma   90.00
#
_symmetry.space_group_name_H-M   'P 1'
#
loop_
_entity.id
_entity.type
_entity.pdbx_description
1 polymer ?
#
loop_
_entity_poly.entity_id
_entity_poly.type
_entity_poly.pdbx_seq_one_letter_code
_entity_poly.pdbx_strand_id
1 'polypeptide(L)'
;MDHETLNFPLKLAAKSHQLPEFKSLVSGRTTTRHPSLYKSDPNSTETLNDTYERAITLMIAIRSHCKYTPEESLSQAIQTELINLIYGSNFIEYAGTDYTTTAAICKKLFNEYVSPEEILNSLQPTTTTTDENTSGTATTTIAVDKKGGMEVIQHAKTLTYFLKKFYIEEEPLTESLILQTHRILCEGTTHSDGTPWQEWAGIYRTHEIAASSISPTNPSRLQKSIFIRATAVPKYMTDMVEDFESLIGEAEMGNFDVIDPFEIAAWLCTRFVNIHPFADGNGRVCRILLSGVLMRYTGLVACIGDDGGRNISTVAGAGRDEYLGIANKANKVFHDEDGEVEVEAQTSHVRLTELVVRKVLECAERLVEVVIKARDVEGG
;
A
#
# COMPACT_ATOMS: atom_id res chain seq x y z
N MET A 1 1.07 -23.39 12.12
CA MET A 1 0.31 -23.27 10.86
C MET A 1 -0.57 -22.05 11.01
N ASP A 2 -0.46 -21.10 10.08
CA ASP A 2 -1.09 -19.79 10.21
C ASP A 2 -2.52 -19.84 9.66
N HIS A 3 -3.50 -19.95 10.55
CA HIS A 3 -4.92 -19.93 10.17
C HIS A 3 -5.40 -18.54 9.74
N GLU A 4 -4.59 -17.48 9.93
CA GLU A 4 -5.06 -16.12 9.75
C GLU A 4 -5.26 -15.78 8.27
N THR A 5 -4.38 -16.26 7.39
CA THR A 5 -4.41 -15.99 5.94
C THR A 5 -5.46 -16.80 5.17
N LEU A 6 -5.88 -17.95 5.71
CA LEU A 6 -6.83 -18.82 5.03
C LEU A 6 -8.19 -18.14 4.86
N ASN A 7 -8.68 -18.16 3.62
CA ASN A 7 -9.90 -17.50 3.14
C ASN A 7 -9.93 -15.99 3.45
N PHE A 8 -8.78 -15.33 3.56
CA PHE A 8 -8.74 -13.92 3.95
C PHE A 8 -9.48 -12.97 2.98
N PRO A 9 -9.35 -13.10 1.65
CA PRO A 9 -10.15 -12.29 0.72
C PRO A 9 -11.66 -12.48 0.89
N LEU A 10 -12.10 -13.69 1.28
CA LEU A 10 -13.50 -13.98 1.57
C LEU A 10 -13.96 -13.25 2.84
N LYS A 11 -13.14 -13.22 3.90
CA LYS A 11 -13.41 -12.45 5.12
C LYS A 11 -13.56 -10.95 4.83
N LEU A 12 -12.74 -10.41 3.92
CA LEU A 12 -12.84 -9.02 3.47
C LEU A 12 -14.13 -8.77 2.67
N ALA A 13 -14.50 -9.68 1.75
CA ALA A 13 -15.77 -9.59 1.01
C ALA A 13 -16.97 -9.59 1.95
N ALA A 14 -16.99 -10.49 2.94
CA ALA A 14 -18.03 -10.56 3.96
C ALA A 14 -18.12 -9.26 4.81
N LYS A 15 -16.97 -8.67 5.19
CA LYS A 15 -16.93 -7.36 5.88
C LYS A 15 -17.48 -6.25 4.98
N SER A 16 -17.15 -6.25 3.69
CA SER A 16 -17.65 -5.26 2.72
C SER A 16 -19.17 -5.28 2.56
N HIS A 17 -19.83 -6.44 2.74
CA HIS A 17 -21.31 -6.53 2.76
C HIS A 17 -21.95 -5.89 3.99
N GLN A 18 -21.19 -5.73 5.08
CA GLN A 18 -21.66 -5.19 6.35
C GLN A 18 -21.35 -3.69 6.52
N LEU A 19 -20.58 -3.11 5.59
CA LEU A 19 -20.24 -1.70 5.64
C LEU A 19 -21.51 -0.85 5.60
N PRO A 20 -21.68 0.12 6.53
CA PRO A 20 -22.84 0.99 6.50
C PRO A 20 -22.85 1.78 5.19
N GLU A 21 -24.05 2.01 4.66
CA GLU A 21 -24.26 2.95 3.57
C GLU A 21 -23.77 4.33 4.01
N PHE A 22 -23.01 4.98 3.14
CA PHE A 22 -22.55 6.35 3.39
C PHE A 22 -23.78 7.26 3.47
N LYS A 23 -24.17 7.67 4.69
CA LYS A 23 -25.30 8.60 4.88
C LYS A 23 -24.98 10.03 4.42
N SER A 24 -23.70 10.38 4.29
CA SER A 24 -23.25 11.75 4.00
C SER A 24 -21.89 11.80 3.31
N LEU A 25 -21.82 11.36 2.06
CA LEU A 25 -20.93 11.99 1.07
C LEU A 25 -21.85 12.49 -0.04
N VAL A 26 -22.73 13.43 0.31
CA VAL A 26 -23.55 14.12 -0.67
C VAL A 26 -22.60 15.00 -1.47
N SER A 27 -22.49 14.70 -2.76
CA SER A 27 -21.80 15.50 -3.77
C SER A 27 -21.93 17.00 -3.48
N GLY A 28 -20.81 17.68 -3.24
CA GLY A 28 -20.76 19.14 -3.16
C GLY A 28 -20.67 19.79 -1.78
N ARG A 29 -20.34 19.05 -0.70
CA ARG A 29 -19.90 19.67 0.56
C ARG A 29 -18.39 19.53 0.69
N THR A 30 -17.73 20.65 1.00
CA THR A 30 -16.28 20.81 1.13
C THR A 30 -15.70 19.76 2.07
N THR A 31 -15.02 18.76 1.50
CA THR A 31 -14.07 17.93 2.25
C THR A 31 -13.04 18.85 2.93
N THR A 32 -12.53 18.49 4.10
CA THR A 32 -11.42 19.18 4.78
C THR A 32 -10.08 19.03 4.06
N ARG A 33 -10.10 18.77 2.75
CA ARG A 33 -8.91 18.66 1.92
C ARG A 33 -8.00 19.85 2.14
N HIS A 34 -6.71 19.60 2.28
CA HIS A 34 -5.75 20.69 2.37
C HIS A 34 -5.93 21.65 1.18
N PRO A 35 -5.98 22.99 1.38
CA PRO A 35 -6.30 23.97 0.31
C PRO A 35 -5.45 23.83 -0.96
N SER A 36 -4.21 23.35 -0.84
CA SER A 36 -3.32 23.08 -1.97
C SER A 36 -3.83 21.97 -2.90
N LEU A 37 -4.65 21.03 -2.44
CA LEU A 37 -5.25 19.96 -3.27
C LEU A 37 -6.31 20.49 -4.24
N TYR A 38 -6.86 21.69 -4.01
CA TYR A 38 -7.82 22.32 -4.92
C TYR A 38 -7.17 23.10 -6.07
N LYS A 39 -5.84 23.26 -6.08
CA LYS A 39 -5.12 24.02 -7.11
C LYS A 39 -4.97 23.15 -8.36
N SER A 40 -5.89 23.28 -9.32
CA SER A 40 -5.79 22.66 -10.64
C SER A 40 -4.65 23.26 -11.47
N ASP A 41 -3.91 22.44 -12.22
CA ASP A 41 -3.07 22.91 -13.33
C ASP A 41 -3.97 23.51 -14.41
N PRO A 42 -3.85 24.81 -14.75
CA PRO A 42 -4.69 25.46 -15.76
C PRO A 42 -4.54 24.89 -17.17
N ASN A 43 -3.57 24.00 -17.43
CA ASN A 43 -3.31 23.40 -18.74
C ASN A 43 -3.73 21.92 -18.86
N SER A 44 -4.32 21.32 -17.82
CA SER A 44 -4.79 19.92 -17.86
C SER A 44 -6.25 19.82 -18.32
N THR A 45 -6.55 18.89 -19.24
CA THR A 45 -7.93 18.59 -19.70
C THR A 45 -8.74 17.75 -18.71
N GLU A 46 -8.08 17.10 -17.74
CA GLU A 46 -8.71 16.38 -16.64
C GLU A 46 -8.08 16.91 -15.35
N THR A 47 -8.86 17.58 -14.51
CA THR A 47 -8.33 18.18 -13.28
C THR A 47 -8.22 17.11 -12.19
N LEU A 48 -7.31 17.29 -11.22
CA LEU A 48 -7.23 16.43 -10.03
C LEU A 48 -8.58 16.29 -9.33
N ASN A 49 -9.39 17.37 -9.35
CA ASN A 49 -10.74 17.36 -8.82
C ASN A 49 -11.66 16.41 -9.60
N ASP A 50 -11.55 16.34 -10.94
CA ASP A 50 -12.34 15.39 -11.73
C ASP A 50 -11.97 13.93 -11.41
N THR A 51 -10.68 13.63 -11.30
CA THR A 51 -10.20 12.30 -10.87
C THR A 51 -10.73 11.95 -9.49
N TYR A 52 -10.71 12.91 -8.58
CA TYR A 52 -11.21 12.74 -7.22
C TYR A 52 -12.72 12.47 -7.18
N GLU A 53 -13.52 13.30 -7.83
CA GLU A 53 -14.98 13.13 -7.88
C GLU A 53 -15.36 11.80 -8.52
N ARG A 54 -14.63 11.37 -9.56
CA ARG A 54 -14.79 10.02 -10.14
C ARG A 54 -14.48 8.92 -9.13
N ALA A 55 -13.37 9.02 -8.39
CA ALA A 55 -12.98 8.04 -7.39
C ALA A 55 -14.03 7.91 -6.28
N ILE A 56 -14.54 9.04 -5.75
CA ILE A 56 -15.61 9.05 -4.75
C ILE A 56 -16.90 8.47 -5.32
N THR A 57 -17.29 8.85 -6.54
CA THR A 57 -18.51 8.36 -7.19
C THR A 57 -18.47 6.84 -7.32
N LEU A 58 -17.37 6.28 -7.81
CA LEU A 58 -17.22 4.83 -7.93
C LEU A 58 -17.14 4.14 -6.56
N MET A 59 -16.45 4.72 -5.58
CA MET A 59 -16.42 4.21 -4.21
C MET A 59 -17.83 4.08 -3.62
N ILE A 60 -18.66 5.13 -3.74
CA ILE A 60 -20.05 5.12 -3.27
C ILE A 60 -20.86 4.06 -4.03
N ALA A 61 -20.70 3.98 -5.35
CA ALA A 61 -21.39 3.00 -6.17
C ALA A 61 -21.04 1.56 -5.76
N ILE A 62 -19.75 1.25 -5.59
CA ILE A 62 -19.24 -0.06 -5.16
C ILE A 62 -19.83 -0.41 -3.80
N ARG A 63 -19.69 0.45 -2.79
CA ARG A 63 -20.21 0.18 -1.44
C ARG A 63 -21.72 -0.05 -1.41
N SER A 64 -22.48 0.69 -2.22
CA SER A 64 -23.93 0.56 -2.31
C SER A 64 -24.39 -0.76 -2.94
N HIS A 65 -23.53 -1.37 -3.78
CA HIS A 65 -23.86 -2.55 -4.56
C HIS A 65 -23.11 -3.83 -4.13
N CYS A 66 -22.04 -3.73 -3.35
CA CYS A 66 -21.28 -4.88 -2.87
C CYS A 66 -22.19 -5.90 -2.16
N LYS A 67 -23.15 -5.45 -1.35
CA LYS A 67 -24.13 -6.33 -0.65
C LYS A 67 -24.98 -7.22 -1.56
N TYR A 68 -25.05 -6.93 -2.86
CA TYR A 68 -25.76 -7.72 -3.87
C TYR A 68 -24.80 -8.51 -4.78
N THR A 69 -23.49 -8.39 -4.57
CA THR A 69 -22.50 -9.12 -5.35
C THR A 69 -22.26 -10.48 -4.69
N PRO A 70 -22.23 -11.60 -5.44
CA PRO A 70 -21.84 -12.89 -4.89
C PRO A 70 -20.49 -12.81 -4.18
N GLU A 71 -20.44 -13.31 -2.94
CA GLU A 71 -19.26 -13.17 -2.06
C GLU A 71 -18.00 -13.76 -2.70
N GLU A 72 -18.12 -14.86 -3.46
CA GLU A 72 -17.02 -15.47 -4.18
C GLU A 72 -16.44 -14.55 -5.27
N SER A 73 -17.30 -13.93 -6.09
CA SER A 73 -16.89 -13.00 -7.13
C SER A 73 -16.18 -11.77 -6.55
N LEU A 74 -16.73 -11.22 -5.46
CA LEU A 74 -16.11 -10.10 -4.75
C LEU A 74 -14.77 -10.50 -4.11
N SER A 75 -14.71 -11.69 -3.50
CA SER A 75 -13.49 -12.26 -2.92
C SER A 75 -12.38 -12.43 -3.95
N GLN A 76 -12.69 -12.93 -5.15
CA GLN A 76 -11.71 -13.07 -6.24
C GLN A 76 -11.19 -11.71 -6.72
N ALA A 77 -12.05 -10.69 -6.79
CA ALA A 77 -11.66 -9.34 -7.16
C ALA A 77 -10.76 -8.70 -6.09
N ILE A 78 -11.14 -8.79 -4.82
CA ILE A 78 -10.32 -8.33 -3.69
C ILE A 78 -8.96 -9.04 -3.67
N GLN A 79 -8.94 -10.37 -3.88
CA GLN A 79 -7.69 -11.13 -3.94
C GLN A 79 -6.75 -10.59 -5.02
N THR A 80 -7.28 -10.24 -6.19
CA THR A 80 -6.48 -9.67 -7.28
C THR A 80 -5.85 -8.35 -6.87
N GLU A 81 -6.61 -7.48 -6.21
CA GLU A 81 -6.09 -6.19 -5.71
C GLU A 81 -5.05 -6.36 -4.60
N LEU A 82 -5.23 -7.34 -3.69
CA LEU A 82 -4.21 -7.66 -2.68
C LEU A 82 -2.90 -8.16 -3.32
N ILE A 83 -3.00 -8.98 -4.37
CA ILE A 83 -1.82 -9.47 -5.12
C ILE A 83 -1.09 -8.30 -5.78
N ASN A 84 -1.82 -7.40 -6.45
CA ASN A 84 -1.24 -6.22 -7.11
C ASN A 84 -0.52 -5.32 -6.10
N LEU A 85 -1.14 -5.10 -4.93
CA LEU A 85 -0.57 -4.32 -3.83
C LEU A 85 0.72 -4.96 -3.31
N ILE A 86 0.72 -6.27 -3.03
CA ILE A 86 1.91 -6.99 -2.54
C ILE A 86 3.03 -6.96 -3.57
N TYR A 87 2.71 -7.22 -4.84
CA TYR A 87 3.66 -7.17 -5.94
C TYR A 87 4.29 -5.78 -6.09
N GLY A 88 3.47 -4.73 -6.31
CA GLY A 88 3.96 -3.37 -6.51
C GLY A 88 4.76 -2.87 -5.32
N SER A 89 4.29 -3.18 -4.10
CA SER A 89 5.00 -2.79 -2.89
C SER A 89 6.34 -3.49 -2.72
N ASN A 90 6.50 -4.75 -3.11
CA ASN A 90 7.79 -5.43 -3.08
C ASN A 90 8.71 -4.94 -4.22
N PHE A 91 8.15 -4.70 -5.41
CA PHE A 91 8.89 -4.19 -6.57
C PHE A 91 9.58 -2.85 -6.29
N ILE A 92 8.95 -1.96 -5.52
CA ILE A 92 9.56 -0.70 -5.07
C ILE A 92 10.81 -0.92 -4.20
N GLU A 93 10.93 -2.03 -3.48
CA GLU A 93 12.11 -2.29 -2.63
C GLU A 93 13.12 -3.21 -3.29
N TYR A 94 12.96 -3.53 -4.59
CA TYR A 94 13.70 -4.62 -5.24
C TYR A 94 13.62 -5.94 -4.46
N ALA A 95 12.48 -6.18 -3.83
CA ALA A 95 12.15 -7.36 -3.05
C ALA A 95 11.09 -8.19 -3.78
N GLY A 96 10.84 -9.38 -3.27
CA GLY A 96 9.82 -10.29 -3.81
C GLY A 96 10.27 -10.96 -5.10
N THR A 97 9.31 -11.30 -5.95
CA THR A 97 9.52 -12.04 -7.20
C THR A 97 8.64 -11.45 -8.31
N ASP A 98 8.65 -12.04 -9.50
CA ASP A 98 7.80 -11.59 -10.60
C ASP A 98 6.30 -11.73 -10.24
N TYR A 99 5.44 -11.07 -11.02
CA TYR A 99 4.00 -11.06 -10.75
C TYR A 99 3.38 -12.46 -10.81
N THR A 100 3.80 -13.31 -11.74
CA THR A 100 3.24 -14.67 -11.90
C THR A 100 3.53 -15.51 -10.67
N THR A 101 4.78 -15.48 -10.21
CA THR A 101 5.21 -16.19 -9.00
C THR A 101 4.56 -15.59 -7.75
N THR A 102 4.47 -14.26 -7.65
CA THR A 102 3.78 -13.56 -6.54
C THR A 102 2.31 -13.96 -6.46
N ALA A 103 1.60 -13.98 -7.58
CA ALA A 103 0.20 -14.37 -7.66
C ALA A 103 -0.01 -15.84 -7.29
N ALA A 104 0.88 -16.74 -7.72
CA ALA A 104 0.82 -18.16 -7.36
C ALA A 104 0.99 -18.37 -5.85
N ILE A 105 1.98 -17.70 -5.24
CA ILE A 105 2.23 -17.73 -3.80
C ILE A 105 0.99 -17.25 -3.03
N CYS A 106 0.49 -16.06 -3.37
CA CYS A 106 -0.63 -15.46 -2.66
C CYS A 106 -1.91 -16.29 -2.80
N LYS A 107 -2.21 -16.83 -3.99
CA LYS A 107 -3.37 -17.71 -4.21
C LYS A 107 -3.31 -18.94 -3.33
N LYS A 108 -2.15 -19.59 -3.22
CA LYS A 108 -1.98 -20.73 -2.31
C LYS A 108 -2.17 -20.30 -0.85
N LEU A 109 -1.48 -19.25 -0.43
CA LEU A 109 -1.52 -18.77 0.95
C LEU A 109 -2.93 -18.34 1.41
N PHE A 110 -3.73 -17.76 0.50
CA PHE A 110 -5.08 -17.28 0.81
C PHE A 110 -6.17 -18.35 0.70
N ASN A 111 -5.97 -19.44 -0.05
CA ASN A 111 -7.03 -20.44 -0.31
C ASN A 111 -6.71 -21.85 0.18
N GLU A 112 -5.43 -22.15 0.44
CA GLU A 112 -4.98 -23.47 0.86
C GLU A 112 -4.42 -23.41 2.28
N TYR A 113 -4.62 -24.48 3.04
CA TYR A 113 -3.95 -24.66 4.31
C TYR A 113 -2.56 -25.25 4.06
N VAL A 114 -1.57 -24.37 3.88
CA VAL A 114 -0.23 -24.72 3.41
C VAL A 114 0.83 -23.93 4.19
N SER A 115 1.96 -24.56 4.48
CA SER A 115 3.10 -23.91 5.13
C SER A 115 3.93 -23.09 4.13
N PRO A 116 4.67 -22.05 4.60
CA PRO A 116 5.60 -21.31 3.75
C PRO A 116 6.60 -22.22 3.01
N GLU A 117 7.12 -23.24 3.69
CA GLU A 117 8.07 -24.20 3.11
C GLU A 117 7.45 -25.00 1.96
N GLU A 118 6.22 -25.49 2.14
CA GLU A 118 5.49 -26.21 1.09
C GLU A 118 5.19 -25.31 -0.11
N ILE A 119 4.80 -24.04 0.11
CA ILE A 119 4.62 -23.07 -0.98
C ILE A 119 5.93 -22.93 -1.76
N LEU A 120 7.03 -22.64 -1.07
CA LEU A 120 8.34 -22.42 -1.71
C LEU A 120 8.86 -23.66 -2.45
N ASN A 121 8.59 -24.85 -1.94
CA ASN A 121 8.98 -26.11 -2.58
C ASN A 121 8.09 -26.45 -3.80
N SER A 122 6.90 -25.87 -3.89
CA SER A 122 6.00 -26.02 -5.05
C SER A 122 6.33 -25.09 -6.23
N LEU A 123 7.19 -24.08 -6.02
CA LEU A 123 7.57 -23.13 -7.07
C LEU A 123 8.43 -23.83 -8.13
N GLN A 124 8.08 -23.59 -9.40
CA GLN A 124 8.80 -24.17 -10.53
C GLN A 124 9.91 -23.23 -11.02
N PRO A 125 11.04 -23.76 -11.53
CA PRO A 125 12.05 -22.96 -12.21
C PRO A 125 11.47 -22.29 -13.46
N THR A 126 11.85 -21.04 -13.71
CA THR A 126 11.49 -20.32 -14.94
C THR A 126 12.55 -20.57 -16.02
N THR A 127 12.10 -20.90 -17.23
CA THR A 127 12.96 -21.02 -18.41
C THR A 127 12.77 -19.79 -19.28
N THR A 128 13.84 -19.03 -19.49
CA THR A 128 13.89 -17.94 -20.49
C THR A 128 14.74 -18.39 -21.67
N THR A 129 14.14 -18.32 -22.86
CA THR A 129 14.83 -18.47 -24.14
C THR A 129 15.13 -17.08 -24.68
N THR A 130 16.40 -16.72 -24.76
CA THR A 130 16.82 -15.52 -25.46
C THR A 130 17.23 -15.91 -26.88
N ASP A 131 16.49 -15.41 -27.87
CA ASP A 131 16.89 -15.49 -29.27
C ASP A 131 18.03 -14.47 -29.50
N GLU A 132 19.26 -14.91 -29.27
CA GLU A 132 20.41 -14.15 -29.77
C GLU A 132 20.43 -14.29 -31.30
N ASN A 133 20.18 -13.17 -31.98
CA ASN A 133 20.39 -13.06 -33.42
C ASN A 133 21.85 -13.45 -33.71
N THR A 134 22.01 -14.64 -34.29
CA THR A 134 23.23 -15.29 -34.79
C THR A 134 23.77 -16.41 -33.87
N SER A 135 23.35 -17.65 -34.17
CA SER A 135 23.99 -18.92 -33.79
C SER A 135 23.77 -19.44 -32.37
N GLY A 136 22.55 -19.91 -32.08
CA GLY A 136 22.27 -20.89 -31.02
C GLY A 136 21.23 -20.43 -30.00
N THR A 137 20.15 -21.20 -29.85
CA THR A 137 19.12 -20.95 -28.82
C THR A 137 19.68 -21.31 -27.45
N ALA A 138 20.08 -20.32 -26.66
CA ALA A 138 20.51 -20.54 -25.28
C ALA A 138 19.29 -20.60 -24.36
N THR A 139 18.96 -21.80 -23.87
CA THR A 139 17.93 -21.96 -22.83
C THR A 139 18.59 -21.80 -21.47
N THR A 140 18.28 -20.70 -20.77
CA THR A 140 18.75 -20.48 -19.40
C THR A 140 17.65 -20.89 -18.41
N THR A 141 17.94 -21.87 -17.56
CA THR A 141 17.06 -22.23 -16.45
C THR A 141 17.42 -21.37 -15.24
N ILE A 142 16.50 -20.51 -14.81
CA ILE A 142 16.68 -19.65 -13.64
C ILE A 142 16.23 -20.45 -12.41
N ALA A 143 17.09 -20.55 -11.40
CA ALA A 143 16.76 -21.21 -10.15
C ALA A 143 15.61 -20.47 -9.44
N VAL A 144 14.77 -21.22 -8.73
CA VAL A 144 13.65 -20.66 -7.95
C VAL A 144 14.18 -19.64 -6.94
N ASP A 145 13.69 -18.40 -7.04
CA ASP A 145 14.00 -17.35 -6.08
C ASP A 145 13.24 -17.57 -4.76
N LYS A 146 13.77 -18.47 -3.93
CA LYS A 146 13.19 -18.78 -2.62
C LYS A 146 13.23 -17.58 -1.67
N LYS A 147 14.20 -16.68 -1.82
CA LYS A 147 14.31 -15.47 -0.99
C LYS A 147 13.16 -14.51 -1.33
N GLY A 148 13.01 -14.18 -2.62
CA GLY A 148 11.90 -13.36 -3.10
C GLY A 148 10.54 -13.98 -2.78
N GLY A 149 10.42 -15.31 -2.91
CA GLY A 149 9.21 -16.03 -2.50
C GLY A 149 8.88 -15.86 -1.02
N MET A 150 9.88 -15.94 -0.12
CA MET A 150 9.68 -15.72 1.32
C MET A 150 9.30 -14.26 1.61
N GLU A 151 9.92 -13.29 0.92
CA GLU A 151 9.55 -11.87 1.05
C GLU A 151 8.08 -11.62 0.65
N VAL A 152 7.57 -12.29 -0.40
CA VAL A 152 6.14 -12.25 -0.75
C VAL A 152 5.27 -12.88 0.34
N ILE A 153 5.64 -14.07 0.84
CA ILE A 153 4.88 -14.76 1.89
C ILE A 153 4.76 -13.88 3.14
N GLN A 154 5.87 -13.33 3.62
CA GLN A 154 5.88 -12.50 4.84
C GLN A 154 5.12 -11.20 4.62
N HIS A 155 5.20 -10.59 3.44
CA HIS A 155 4.37 -9.45 3.10
C HIS A 155 2.87 -9.78 3.15
N ALA A 156 2.46 -10.87 2.50
CA ALA A 156 1.06 -11.29 2.46
C ALA A 156 0.50 -11.61 3.86
N LYS A 157 1.29 -12.28 4.71
CA LYS A 157 0.97 -12.53 6.13
C LYS A 157 0.86 -11.22 6.92
N THR A 158 1.78 -10.29 6.71
CA THR A 158 1.77 -8.99 7.40
C THR A 158 0.56 -8.15 7.02
N LEU A 159 0.25 -8.06 5.73
CA LEU A 159 -0.92 -7.34 5.23
C LEU A 159 -2.22 -7.96 5.79
N THR A 160 -2.30 -9.29 5.80
CA THR A 160 -3.42 -10.04 6.40
C THR A 160 -3.59 -9.67 7.87
N TYR A 161 -2.51 -9.76 8.66
CA TYR A 161 -2.52 -9.45 10.08
C TYR A 161 -3.00 -8.01 10.33
N PHE A 162 -2.41 -7.04 9.62
CA PHE A 162 -2.76 -5.63 9.82
C PHE A 162 -4.21 -5.34 9.42
N LEU A 163 -4.67 -5.83 8.26
CA LEU A 163 -6.06 -5.64 7.84
C LEU A 163 -7.06 -6.37 8.75
N LYS A 164 -6.71 -7.55 9.26
CA LYS A 164 -7.54 -8.24 10.25
C LYS A 164 -7.72 -7.37 11.50
N LYS A 165 -6.62 -6.88 12.06
CA LYS A 165 -6.63 -6.08 13.29
C LYS A 165 -7.28 -4.72 13.11
N PHE A 166 -6.83 -3.96 12.11
CA PHE A 166 -7.23 -2.57 11.91
C PHE A 166 -8.57 -2.41 11.17
N TYR A 167 -8.89 -3.28 10.21
CA TYR A 167 -10.11 -3.14 9.39
C TYR A 167 -11.23 -4.09 9.83
N ILE A 168 -10.95 -5.38 10.01
CA ILE A 168 -12.00 -6.35 10.35
C ILE A 168 -12.43 -6.19 11.82
N GLU A 169 -11.45 -6.22 12.74
CA GLU A 169 -11.63 -6.11 14.19
C GLU A 169 -11.73 -4.66 14.68
N GLU A 170 -11.51 -3.68 13.78
CA GLU A 170 -11.63 -2.24 14.03
C GLU A 170 -10.77 -1.72 15.19
N GLU A 171 -9.69 -2.43 15.54
CA GLU A 171 -8.73 -1.99 16.57
C GLU A 171 -8.14 -0.61 16.19
N PRO A 172 -7.86 0.26 17.18
CA PRO A 172 -7.20 1.53 16.93
C PRO A 172 -5.76 1.32 16.42
N LEU A 173 -5.26 2.29 15.66
CA LEU A 173 -3.85 2.31 15.31
C LEU A 173 -3.04 2.60 16.57
N THR A 174 -2.13 1.71 16.95
CA THR A 174 -1.25 1.89 18.11
C THR A 174 0.19 1.61 17.73
N GLU A 175 1.15 2.15 18.49
CA GLU A 175 2.57 1.79 18.32
C GLU A 175 2.76 0.27 18.41
N SER A 176 2.10 -0.41 19.35
CA SER A 176 2.16 -1.87 19.48
C SER A 176 1.70 -2.61 18.22
N LEU A 177 0.62 -2.14 17.57
CA LEU A 177 0.14 -2.71 16.31
C LEU A 177 1.17 -2.53 15.19
N ILE A 178 1.79 -1.36 15.11
CA ILE A 178 2.85 -1.05 14.12
C ILE A 178 4.10 -1.91 14.37
N LEU A 179 4.56 -2.01 15.61
CA LEU A 179 5.72 -2.83 16.00
C LEU A 179 5.48 -4.31 15.66
N GLN A 180 4.30 -4.85 15.96
CA GLN A 180 3.96 -6.24 15.64
C GLN A 180 3.83 -6.47 14.12
N THR A 181 3.26 -5.51 13.39
CA THR A 181 3.18 -5.53 11.92
C THR A 181 4.58 -5.62 11.32
N HIS A 182 5.50 -4.76 11.74
CA HIS A 182 6.90 -4.82 11.31
C HIS A 182 7.58 -6.14 11.73
N ARG A 183 7.30 -6.66 12.93
CA ARG A 183 7.86 -7.93 13.40
C ARG A 183 7.51 -9.10 12.48
N ILE A 184 6.25 -9.18 12.03
CA ILE A 184 5.78 -10.24 11.11
C ILE A 184 6.43 -10.08 9.73
N LEU A 185 6.58 -8.85 9.24
CA LEU A 185 7.20 -8.58 7.94
C LEU A 185 8.63 -9.09 7.85
N CYS A 186 9.37 -8.98 8.94
CA CYS A 186 10.79 -9.31 9.00
C CYS A 186 11.05 -10.72 9.56
N GLU A 187 10.01 -11.46 9.98
CA GLU A 187 10.20 -12.80 10.54
C GLU A 187 10.92 -13.71 9.51
N GLY A 188 11.91 -14.48 9.99
CA GLY A 188 12.71 -15.37 9.15
C GLY A 188 13.77 -14.68 8.28
N THR A 189 13.92 -13.36 8.36
CA THR A 189 14.95 -12.62 7.64
C THR A 189 16.23 -12.41 8.48
N THR A 190 17.31 -12.05 7.79
CA THR A 190 18.57 -11.62 8.41
C THR A 190 18.87 -10.22 7.91
N HIS A 191 19.21 -9.29 8.82
CA HIS A 191 19.58 -7.93 8.43
C HIS A 191 20.87 -7.92 7.61
N SER A 192 21.14 -6.81 6.94
CA SER A 192 22.31 -6.64 6.06
C SER A 192 23.66 -6.85 6.75
N ASP A 193 23.72 -6.65 8.07
CA ASP A 193 24.91 -6.85 8.92
C ASP A 193 25.01 -8.26 9.52
N GLY A 194 24.09 -9.17 9.20
CA GLY A 194 24.05 -10.54 9.73
C GLY A 194 23.17 -10.71 10.97
N THR A 195 22.59 -9.64 11.50
CA THR A 195 21.74 -9.70 12.71
C THR A 195 20.43 -10.46 12.42
N PRO A 196 20.09 -11.47 13.22
CA PRO A 196 18.84 -12.23 13.02
C PRO A 196 17.61 -11.38 13.38
N TRP A 197 16.50 -11.59 12.68
CA TRP A 197 15.27 -10.81 12.86
C TRP A 197 14.78 -10.69 14.31
N GLN A 198 15.01 -11.68 15.16
CA GLN A 198 14.57 -11.65 16.56
C GLN A 198 15.14 -10.45 17.34
N GLU A 199 16.29 -9.92 16.93
CA GLU A 199 17.01 -8.84 17.61
C GLU A 199 16.65 -7.44 17.09
N TRP A 200 16.06 -7.30 15.89
CA TRP A 200 15.77 -5.99 15.29
C TRP A 200 14.32 -5.83 14.79
N ALA A 201 13.59 -6.91 14.57
CA ALA A 201 12.25 -6.87 14.03
C ALA A 201 11.23 -6.44 15.10
N GLY A 202 10.56 -5.33 14.82
CA GLY A 202 9.51 -4.78 15.68
C GLY A 202 10.07 -3.96 16.83
N ILE A 203 11.26 -3.38 16.64
CA ILE A 203 11.97 -2.55 17.61
C ILE A 203 12.45 -1.31 16.87
N TYR A 204 12.27 -0.13 17.47
CA TYR A 204 12.77 1.11 16.88
C TYR A 204 14.29 1.09 16.76
N ARG A 205 14.79 1.67 15.67
CA ARG A 205 16.23 1.77 15.42
C ARG A 205 16.91 2.63 16.48
N THR A 206 18.13 2.26 16.82
CA THR A 206 19.00 3.00 17.74
C THR A 206 20.17 3.68 17.02
N HIS A 207 20.17 3.66 15.69
CA HIS A 207 21.24 4.17 14.84
C HIS A 207 20.69 5.06 13.73
N GLU A 208 21.52 5.95 13.21
CA GLU A 208 21.14 6.89 12.17
C GLU A 208 21.07 6.23 10.80
N ILE A 209 20.04 6.59 10.03
CA ILE A 209 19.80 6.08 8.68
C ILE A 209 19.60 7.26 7.73
N ALA A 210 20.02 7.08 6.47
CA ALA A 210 19.81 8.05 5.43
C ALA A 210 19.24 7.39 4.17
N ALA A 211 18.27 8.05 3.53
CA ALA A 211 17.88 7.73 2.17
C ALA A 211 19.00 8.14 1.21
N SER A 212 19.27 7.29 0.22
CA SER A 212 20.17 7.61 -0.88
C SER A 212 19.38 7.75 -2.17
N SER A 213 19.51 8.87 -2.85
CA SER A 213 18.89 9.13 -4.15
C SER A 213 19.95 9.61 -5.15
N ILE A 214 19.68 9.41 -6.44
CA ILE A 214 20.56 9.92 -7.50
C ILE A 214 20.44 11.44 -7.54
N SER A 215 21.56 12.15 -7.54
CA SER A 215 21.56 13.61 -7.59
C SER A 215 20.96 14.11 -8.91
N PRO A 216 19.95 15.00 -8.87
CA PRO A 216 19.30 15.54 -10.08
C PRO A 216 20.28 16.29 -10.99
N THR A 217 21.32 16.88 -10.41
CA THR A 217 22.33 17.68 -11.13
C THR A 217 23.58 16.89 -11.50
N ASN A 218 23.74 15.67 -10.96
CA ASN A 218 24.90 14.84 -11.23
C ASN A 218 24.56 13.35 -11.05
N PRO A 219 24.19 12.62 -12.12
CA PRO A 219 23.82 11.21 -12.04
C PRO A 219 24.91 10.28 -11.48
N SER A 220 26.17 10.73 -11.42
CA SER A 220 27.28 9.96 -10.83
C SER A 220 27.39 10.11 -9.30
N ARG A 221 26.59 10.97 -8.67
CA ARG A 221 26.64 11.23 -7.23
C ARG A 221 25.35 10.84 -6.54
N LEU A 222 25.47 10.10 -5.44
CA LEU A 222 24.35 9.86 -4.52
C LEU A 222 24.19 11.05 -3.56
N GLN A 223 22.98 11.58 -3.46
CA GLN A 223 22.56 12.49 -2.42
C GLN A 223 22.04 11.69 -1.22
N LYS A 224 22.55 11.98 -0.03
CA LYS A 224 22.05 11.40 1.22
C LYS A 224 21.13 12.38 1.92
N SER A 225 19.93 11.93 2.26
CA SER A 225 19.00 12.65 3.14
C SER A 225 18.89 11.89 4.45
N ILE A 226 19.32 12.50 5.55
CA ILE A 226 19.30 11.86 6.88
C ILE A 226 17.87 11.94 7.42
N PHE A 227 17.32 10.82 7.89
CA PHE A 227 16.01 10.81 8.53
C PHE A 227 16.05 11.46 9.92
N ILE A 228 14.91 11.48 10.62
CA ILE A 228 14.84 11.93 12.02
C ILE A 228 15.91 11.24 12.88
N ARG A 229 16.44 11.92 13.91
CA ARG A 229 17.45 11.28 14.78
C ARG A 229 16.89 10.04 15.46
N ALA A 230 17.69 8.99 15.60
CA ALA A 230 17.24 7.73 16.21
C ALA A 230 16.66 7.94 17.62
N THR A 231 17.25 8.86 18.40
CA THR A 231 16.78 9.18 19.76
C THR A 231 15.42 9.89 19.78
N ALA A 232 14.98 10.49 18.67
CA ALA A 232 13.70 11.17 18.56
C ALA A 232 12.59 10.25 18.02
N VAL A 233 12.93 9.13 17.38
CA VAL A 233 11.96 8.19 16.78
C VAL A 233 10.80 7.82 17.72
N PRO A 234 11.03 7.44 19.00
CA PRO A 234 9.93 7.06 19.89
C PRO A 234 8.91 8.19 20.06
N LYS A 235 9.37 9.42 20.35
CA LYS A 235 8.47 10.57 20.49
C LYS A 235 7.68 10.82 19.22
N TYR A 236 8.34 10.78 18.06
CA TYR A 236 7.69 11.03 16.78
C TYR A 236 6.66 9.97 16.40
N MET A 237 6.89 8.71 16.79
CA MET A 237 5.94 7.63 16.59
C MET A 237 4.71 7.78 17.49
N THR A 238 4.91 8.16 18.77
CA THR A 238 3.81 8.50 19.68
C THR A 238 3.00 9.68 19.12
N ASP A 239 3.65 10.80 18.79
CA ASP A 239 3.00 11.99 18.25
C ASP A 239 2.20 11.65 16.97
N MET A 240 2.79 10.90 16.02
CA MET A 240 2.10 10.50 14.79
C MET A 240 0.84 9.64 15.06
N VAL A 241 0.89 8.74 16.04
CA VAL A 241 -0.28 7.91 16.39
C VAL A 241 -1.37 8.75 17.04
N GLU A 242 -1.00 9.66 17.95
CA GLU A 242 -1.93 10.58 18.60
C GLU A 242 -2.57 11.56 17.59
N ASP A 243 -1.77 12.14 16.70
CA ASP A 243 -2.22 13.00 15.61
C ASP A 243 -3.19 12.23 14.68
N PHE A 244 -2.84 10.99 14.32
CA PHE A 244 -3.71 10.14 13.50
C PHE A 244 -5.05 9.86 14.19
N GLU A 245 -5.03 9.54 15.49
CA GLU A 245 -6.23 9.32 16.29
C GLU A 245 -7.10 10.57 16.39
N SER A 246 -6.47 11.75 16.59
CA SER A 246 -7.17 13.03 16.60
C SER A 246 -7.84 13.32 15.26
N LEU A 247 -7.09 13.15 14.16
CA LEU A 247 -7.61 13.30 12.80
C LEU A 247 -8.82 12.38 12.60
N ILE A 248 -8.72 11.07 12.84
CA ILE A 248 -9.88 10.18 12.58
C ILE A 248 -11.04 10.39 13.57
N GLY A 249 -10.78 10.72 14.84
CA GLY A 249 -11.81 10.93 15.85
C GLY A 249 -12.70 12.14 15.55
N GLU A 250 -12.11 13.18 14.99
CA GLU A 250 -12.84 14.35 14.47
C GLU A 250 -13.79 14.01 13.32
N ALA A 251 -13.42 13.06 12.44
CA ALA A 251 -14.30 12.53 11.40
C ALA A 251 -15.47 11.71 11.97
N GLU A 252 -15.22 10.89 12.99
CA GLU A 252 -16.23 10.00 13.57
C GLU A 252 -17.26 10.75 14.43
N MET A 253 -16.87 11.87 15.05
CA MET A 253 -17.76 12.71 15.87
C MET A 253 -18.66 13.68 15.09
N GLY A 254 -18.52 13.78 13.76
CA GLY A 254 -19.35 14.65 12.92
C GLY A 254 -19.08 16.15 13.09
N ASN A 255 -17.93 16.52 13.67
CA ASN A 255 -17.50 17.91 13.84
C ASN A 255 -16.88 18.50 12.57
N PHE A 256 -16.50 17.65 11.62
CA PHE A 256 -16.10 18.03 10.27
C PHE A 256 -16.95 17.30 9.22
N ASP A 257 -17.30 18.00 8.15
CA ASP A 257 -17.94 17.43 6.95
C ASP A 257 -16.90 16.57 6.19
N VAL A 258 -16.68 15.33 6.67
CA VAL A 258 -15.90 14.22 6.10
C VAL A 258 -14.42 14.52 5.84
N ILE A 259 -13.55 13.91 6.65
CA ILE A 259 -12.13 13.88 6.34
C ILE A 259 -11.88 12.99 5.13
N ASP A 260 -11.03 13.48 4.24
CA ASP A 260 -10.64 12.80 3.02
C ASP A 260 -9.83 11.51 3.32
N PRO A 261 -10.38 10.31 3.09
CA PRO A 261 -9.70 9.06 3.41
C PRO A 261 -8.44 8.84 2.55
N PHE A 262 -8.38 9.46 1.36
CA PHE A 262 -7.20 9.38 0.51
C PHE A 262 -6.07 10.25 1.07
N GLU A 263 -6.41 11.43 1.57
CA GLU A 263 -5.45 12.34 2.19
C GLU A 263 -4.92 11.79 3.51
N ILE A 264 -5.79 11.29 4.41
CA ILE A 264 -5.34 10.69 5.68
C ILE A 264 -4.39 9.52 5.41
N ALA A 265 -4.73 8.64 4.46
CA ALA A 265 -3.89 7.50 4.12
C ALA A 265 -2.51 7.94 3.58
N ALA A 266 -2.48 8.98 2.75
CA ALA A 266 -1.24 9.57 2.24
C ALA A 266 -0.44 10.29 3.34
N TRP A 267 -1.11 10.99 4.26
CA TRP A 267 -0.50 11.66 5.40
C TRP A 267 0.19 10.64 6.31
N LEU A 268 -0.51 9.59 6.75
CA LEU A 268 0.05 8.55 7.61
C LEU A 268 1.25 7.86 6.96
N CYS A 269 1.14 7.52 5.67
CA CYS A 269 2.22 6.91 4.89
C CYS A 269 3.45 7.81 4.84
N THR A 270 3.24 9.09 4.50
CA THR A 270 4.30 10.10 4.40
C THR A 270 4.95 10.35 5.75
N ARG A 271 4.18 10.51 6.82
CA ARG A 271 4.74 10.77 8.16
C ARG A 271 5.57 9.57 8.63
N PHE A 272 5.02 8.35 8.55
CA PHE A 272 5.72 7.12 8.96
C PHE A 272 7.04 6.92 8.22
N VAL A 273 7.05 7.05 6.88
CA VAL A 273 8.26 6.77 6.09
C VAL A 273 9.38 7.79 6.32
N ASN A 274 9.02 9.02 6.72
CA ASN A 274 9.97 10.10 7.03
C ASN A 274 10.48 10.07 8.48
N ILE A 275 9.67 9.59 9.43
CA ILE A 275 10.18 9.20 10.76
C ILE A 275 11.19 8.05 10.61
N HIS A 276 10.87 7.12 9.71
CA HIS A 276 11.69 5.97 9.36
C HIS A 276 12.10 5.14 10.59
N PRO A 277 11.13 4.59 11.35
CA PRO A 277 11.35 4.11 12.71
C PRO A 277 12.19 2.84 12.83
N PHE A 278 12.28 2.02 11.78
CA PHE A 278 12.95 0.72 11.82
C PHE A 278 14.27 0.69 11.06
N ALA A 279 15.08 -0.35 11.29
CA ALA A 279 16.35 -0.55 10.59
C ALA A 279 16.19 -0.88 9.10
N ASP A 280 15.09 -1.52 8.73
CA ASP A 280 14.71 -1.88 7.36
C ASP A 280 13.18 -2.07 7.31
N GLY A 281 12.59 -2.31 6.13
CA GLY A 281 11.17 -2.66 5.98
C GLY A 281 10.19 -1.48 6.06
N ASN A 282 10.68 -0.26 6.36
CA ASN A 282 9.84 0.94 6.52
C ASN A 282 8.95 1.20 5.29
N GLY A 283 9.49 1.08 4.07
CA GLY A 283 8.70 1.31 2.85
C GLY A 283 7.53 0.34 2.68
N ARG A 284 7.72 -0.94 3.03
CA ARG A 284 6.63 -1.94 2.98
C ARG A 284 5.60 -1.70 4.08
N VAL A 285 6.05 -1.39 5.30
CA VAL A 285 5.13 -1.06 6.40
C VAL A 285 4.30 0.18 6.08
N CYS A 286 4.90 1.26 5.57
CA CYS A 286 4.16 2.49 5.27
C CYS A 286 3.04 2.26 4.24
N ARG A 287 3.28 1.42 3.22
CA ARG A 287 2.27 1.05 2.23
C ARG A 287 1.20 0.10 2.78
N ILE A 288 1.54 -0.76 3.75
CA ILE A 288 0.56 -1.56 4.50
C ILE A 288 -0.35 -0.66 5.34
N LEU A 289 0.21 0.33 6.05
CA LEU A 289 -0.56 1.31 6.83
C LEU A 289 -1.52 2.10 5.92
N LEU A 290 -1.00 2.66 4.82
CA LEU A 290 -1.79 3.35 3.79
C LEU A 290 -2.97 2.47 3.32
N SER A 291 -2.68 1.21 2.99
CA SER A 291 -3.69 0.28 2.48
C SER A 291 -4.75 -0.06 3.51
N GLY A 292 -4.40 -0.17 4.79
CA GLY A 292 -5.38 -0.39 5.85
C GLY A 292 -6.31 0.79 6.09
N VAL A 293 -5.79 2.03 6.02
CA VAL A 293 -6.62 3.24 6.08
C VAL A 293 -7.61 3.28 4.92
N LEU A 294 -7.12 3.10 3.68
CA LEU A 294 -8.00 3.03 2.51
C LEU A 294 -9.03 1.93 2.65
N MET A 295 -8.65 0.74 3.12
CA MET A 295 -9.59 -0.36 3.27
C MET A 295 -10.69 -0.06 4.29
N ARG A 296 -10.30 0.48 5.45
CA ARG A 296 -11.24 0.83 6.54
C ARG A 296 -12.27 1.85 6.11
N TYR A 297 -11.86 2.89 5.39
CA TYR A 297 -12.74 4.02 5.08
C TYR A 297 -13.38 3.95 3.70
N THR A 298 -12.79 3.24 2.75
CA THR A 298 -13.23 3.25 1.34
C THR A 298 -13.65 1.88 0.81
N GLY A 299 -13.13 0.79 1.36
CA GLY A 299 -13.29 -0.54 0.75
C GLY A 299 -12.45 -0.73 -0.52
N LEU A 300 -11.51 0.18 -0.82
CA LEU A 300 -10.61 0.15 -1.96
C LEU A 300 -9.13 0.20 -1.50
N VAL A 301 -8.21 -0.07 -2.42
CA VAL A 301 -6.76 0.01 -2.18
C VAL A 301 -6.06 0.84 -3.26
N ALA A 302 -4.85 1.34 -2.95
CA ALA A 302 -3.97 1.99 -3.89
C ALA A 302 -2.77 1.09 -4.21
N CYS A 303 -2.76 0.46 -5.39
CA CYS A 303 -1.66 -0.39 -5.84
C CYS A 303 -0.50 0.49 -6.36
N ILE A 304 0.41 0.87 -5.45
CA ILE A 304 1.58 1.70 -5.75
C ILE A 304 2.75 0.82 -6.19
N GLY A 305 3.50 1.27 -7.21
CA GLY A 305 4.67 0.57 -7.74
C GLY A 305 4.37 -0.41 -8.86
N ASP A 306 3.09 -0.68 -9.13
CA ASP A 306 2.63 -1.34 -10.34
C ASP A 306 2.52 -0.30 -11.47
N ASP A 307 3.18 -0.57 -12.59
CA ASP A 307 3.11 0.25 -13.80
C ASP A 307 1.77 0.08 -14.56
N GLY A 308 0.84 -0.70 -14.00
CA GLY A 308 -0.41 -1.05 -14.67
C GLY A 308 -0.16 -1.96 -15.88
N GLY A 309 0.89 -2.79 -15.80
CA GLY A 309 1.49 -3.58 -16.88
C GLY A 309 0.61 -4.67 -17.49
N ARG A 310 -0.57 -4.29 -17.99
CA ARG A 310 -1.40 -5.06 -18.92
C ARG A 310 -1.50 -4.41 -20.30
N ASN A 311 -0.91 -3.22 -20.48
CA ASN A 311 -0.75 -2.56 -21.77
C ASN A 311 0.75 -2.46 -22.13
N ILE A 312 1.10 -2.92 -23.33
CA ILE A 312 2.46 -3.03 -23.89
C ILE A 312 3.21 -1.67 -24.01
N SER A 313 2.57 -0.54 -23.71
CA SER A 313 3.13 0.80 -23.96
C SER A 313 3.76 1.50 -22.74
N THR A 314 3.69 0.94 -21.53
CA THR A 314 4.28 1.57 -20.33
C THR A 314 5.73 1.12 -20.14
N VAL A 315 6.62 2.07 -19.89
CA VAL A 315 8.03 1.79 -19.57
C VAL A 315 8.09 1.07 -18.23
N ALA A 316 8.72 -0.11 -18.19
CA ALA A 316 8.92 -0.85 -16.95
C ALA A 316 9.69 0.00 -15.93
N GLY A 317 9.16 0.08 -14.70
CA GLY A 317 9.69 0.90 -13.61
C GLY A 317 9.08 2.30 -13.47
N ALA A 318 8.20 2.75 -14.37
CA ALA A 318 7.70 4.12 -14.37
C ALA A 318 6.92 4.51 -13.09
N GLY A 319 6.02 3.64 -12.61
CA GLY A 319 5.26 3.82 -11.38
C GLY A 319 6.13 3.75 -10.13
N ARG A 320 7.19 2.93 -10.16
CA ARG A 320 8.23 2.92 -9.12
C ARG A 320 8.94 4.27 -9.03
N ASP A 321 9.43 4.76 -10.17
CA ASP A 321 10.19 6.00 -10.25
C ASP A 321 9.34 7.22 -9.88
N GLU A 322 8.06 7.22 -10.28
CA GLU A 322 7.08 8.22 -9.87
C GLU A 322 6.92 8.25 -8.34
N TYR A 323 6.66 7.08 -7.72
CA TYR A 323 6.50 6.99 -6.27
C TYR A 323 7.75 7.45 -5.51
N LEU A 324 8.94 6.98 -5.92
CA LEU A 324 10.18 7.40 -5.28
C LEU A 324 10.44 8.90 -5.47
N GLY A 325 10.11 9.46 -6.63
CA GLY A 325 10.21 10.88 -6.89
C GLY A 325 9.32 11.71 -5.95
N ILE A 326 8.11 11.23 -5.67
CA ILE A 326 7.18 11.83 -4.70
C ILE A 326 7.75 11.70 -3.28
N ALA A 327 8.13 10.49 -2.86
CA ALA A 327 8.64 10.23 -1.51
C ALA A 327 9.91 11.04 -1.18
N ASN A 328 10.83 11.17 -2.14
CA ASN A 328 12.06 11.96 -1.98
C ASN A 328 11.76 13.46 -1.82
N LYS A 329 10.77 14.00 -2.56
CA LYS A 329 10.35 15.40 -2.41
C LYS A 329 9.61 15.61 -1.08
N ALA A 330 8.75 14.67 -0.70
CA ALA A 330 8.04 14.69 0.56
C ALA A 330 9.00 14.70 1.75
N ASN A 331 10.10 13.94 1.70
CA ASN A 331 11.12 13.96 2.74
C ASN A 331 11.74 15.34 2.95
N LYS A 332 12.04 16.06 1.87
CA LYS A 332 12.55 17.43 1.98
C LYS A 332 11.53 18.35 2.66
N VAL A 333 10.28 18.32 2.19
CA VAL A 333 9.20 19.16 2.73
C VAL A 333 8.93 18.82 4.20
N PHE A 334 8.91 17.54 4.54
CA PHE A 334 8.76 17.09 5.92
C PHE A 334 9.84 17.68 6.82
N HIS A 335 11.11 17.66 6.43
CA HIS A 335 12.18 18.28 7.21
C HIS A 335 12.06 19.81 7.31
N ASP A 336 11.49 20.47 6.30
CA ASP A 336 11.25 21.91 6.31
C ASP A 336 10.05 22.29 7.22
N GLU A 337 9.04 21.42 7.34
CA GLU A 337 7.82 21.62 8.14
C GLU A 337 7.99 21.22 9.62
N ASP A 338 8.81 20.19 9.87
CA ASP A 338 8.87 19.51 11.15
C ASP A 338 9.50 20.37 12.26
N GLY A 339 8.65 20.71 13.25
CA GLY A 339 8.99 21.56 14.40
C GLY A 339 8.44 22.99 14.34
N GLU A 340 7.84 23.40 13.21
CA GLU A 340 7.34 24.78 13.02
C GLU A 340 5.91 24.85 12.44
N VAL A 341 5.34 23.72 12.00
CA VAL A 341 4.05 23.67 11.29
C VAL A 341 3.07 22.71 11.98
N GLU A 342 1.88 23.23 12.32
CA GLU A 342 0.75 22.45 12.85
C GLU A 342 0.27 21.39 11.85
N VAL A 343 -0.31 20.29 12.34
CA VAL A 343 -0.68 19.11 11.54
C VAL A 343 -1.54 19.46 10.32
N GLU A 344 -2.52 20.35 10.50
CA GLU A 344 -3.48 20.75 9.46
C GLU A 344 -2.85 21.62 8.36
N ALA A 345 -1.66 22.17 8.61
CA ALA A 345 -0.93 23.01 7.68
C ALA A 345 0.23 22.27 6.97
N GLN A 346 0.47 20.99 7.31
CA GLN A 346 1.49 20.17 6.67
C GLN A 346 1.11 19.87 5.21
N THR A 347 2.11 19.80 4.33
CA THR A 347 1.92 19.62 2.89
C THR A 347 2.81 18.55 2.28
N SER A 348 3.71 17.95 3.05
CA SER A 348 4.60 16.88 2.60
C SER A 348 3.87 15.70 1.93
N HIS A 349 2.62 15.41 2.33
CA HIS A 349 1.80 14.32 1.80
C HIS A 349 1.00 14.65 0.54
N VAL A 350 0.81 15.93 0.20
CA VAL A 350 -0.12 16.39 -0.85
C VAL A 350 0.11 15.69 -2.19
N ARG A 351 1.37 15.55 -2.63
CA ARG A 351 1.71 14.86 -3.89
C ARG A 351 1.46 13.36 -3.84
N LEU A 352 1.59 12.74 -2.66
CA LEU A 352 1.23 11.35 -2.48
C LEU A 352 -0.29 11.18 -2.54
N THR A 353 -1.08 12.12 -2.00
CA THR A 353 -2.55 12.11 -2.12
C THR A 353 -2.98 12.07 -3.58
N GLU A 354 -2.36 12.87 -4.46
CA GLU A 354 -2.64 12.87 -5.91
C GLU A 354 -2.42 11.48 -6.55
N LEU A 355 -1.32 10.81 -6.22
CA LEU A 355 -1.03 9.46 -6.69
C LEU A 355 -2.02 8.44 -6.10
N VAL A 356 -2.34 8.54 -4.81
CA VAL A 356 -3.28 7.66 -4.12
C VAL A 356 -4.65 7.72 -4.77
N VAL A 357 -5.18 8.92 -5.04
CA VAL A 357 -6.49 9.10 -5.69
C VAL A 357 -6.52 8.43 -7.06
N ARG A 358 -5.47 8.60 -7.89
CA ARG A 358 -5.37 7.90 -9.19
C ARG A 358 -5.35 6.38 -9.04
N LYS A 359 -4.54 5.85 -8.11
CA LYS A 359 -4.43 4.41 -7.90
C LYS A 359 -5.69 3.79 -7.29
N VAL A 360 -6.40 4.53 -6.44
CA VAL A 360 -7.73 4.13 -5.96
C VAL A 360 -8.75 4.15 -7.09
N LEU A 361 -8.73 5.15 -7.96
CA LEU A 361 -9.62 5.21 -9.13
C LEU A 361 -9.41 3.98 -10.03
N GLU A 362 -8.16 3.64 -10.34
CA GLU A 362 -7.83 2.42 -11.11
C GLU A 362 -8.39 1.14 -10.44
N CYS A 363 -8.32 1.04 -9.11
CA CYS A 363 -8.90 -0.06 -8.34
C CYS A 363 -10.44 -0.07 -8.42
N ALA A 364 -11.06 1.11 -8.25
CA ALA A 364 -12.51 1.29 -8.31
C ALA A 364 -13.08 0.92 -9.68
N GLU A 365 -12.42 1.31 -10.77
CA GLU A 365 -12.83 0.97 -12.14
C GLU A 365 -12.82 -0.54 -12.39
N ARG A 366 -11.89 -1.29 -11.78
CA ARG A 366 -11.87 -2.76 -11.88
C ARG A 366 -12.95 -3.41 -11.02
N LEU A 367 -13.14 -2.92 -9.80
CA LEU A 367 -14.12 -3.47 -8.87
C LEU A 367 -15.56 -3.19 -9.30
N VAL A 368 -15.84 -2.00 -9.86
CA VAL A 368 -17.19 -1.63 -10.31
C VAL A 368 -17.67 -2.56 -11.43
N GLU A 369 -16.77 -3.02 -12.31
CA GLU A 369 -17.14 -4.01 -13.34
C GLU A 369 -17.65 -5.32 -12.74
N VAL A 370 -17.02 -5.80 -11.66
CA VAL A 370 -17.41 -7.04 -10.97
C VAL A 370 -18.75 -6.87 -10.29
N VAL A 371 -18.92 -5.74 -9.61
CA VAL A 371 -20.14 -5.40 -8.86
C VAL A 371 -21.34 -5.16 -9.79
N ILE A 372 -21.14 -4.54 -10.96
CA ILE A 372 -22.22 -4.32 -11.94
C ILE A 372 -22.56 -5.60 -12.70
N LYS A 373 -21.58 -6.38 -13.18
CA LYS A 373 -21.83 -7.63 -13.94
C LYS A 373 -22.64 -8.66 -13.12
N ALA A 374 -22.51 -8.67 -11.79
CA ALA A 374 -23.29 -9.53 -10.91
C ALA A 374 -24.80 -9.23 -10.96
N ARG A 375 -25.20 -7.97 -11.21
CA ARG A 375 -26.60 -7.54 -11.26
C ARG A 375 -27.35 -8.08 -12.47
N ASP A 376 -26.67 -8.23 -13.61
CA ASP A 376 -27.28 -8.73 -14.84
C ASP A 376 -27.58 -10.24 -14.77
N VAL A 377 -26.97 -10.96 -13.81
CA VAL A 377 -27.17 -12.41 -13.62
C VAL A 377 -28.37 -12.71 -12.71
N GLU A 378 -28.71 -11.82 -11.77
CA GLU A 378 -29.88 -12.01 -10.88
C GLU A 378 -31.19 -11.42 -11.47
N GLY A 379 -31.10 -10.69 -12.59
CA GLY A 379 -32.26 -10.10 -13.29
C GLY A 379 -32.84 -10.94 -14.44
N GLY A 380 -32.39 -12.18 -14.62
CA GLY A 380 -32.79 -13.11 -15.70
C GLY A 380 -33.82 -14.15 -15.30
#